data_AF-A0A4Q3SJS4-F1
#
_entry.id   AF-A0A4Q3SJS4-F1
#
_cell.length_a   1.000
_cell.length_b   1.000
_cell.length_c   1.000
_cell.angle_alpha   90.00
_cell.angle_beta   90.00
_cell.angle_gamma   90.00
#
_symmetry.space_group_name_H-M   'P 1'
#
loop_
_entity.id
_entity.type
_entity.pdbx_description
1 polymer ?
#
loop_
_entity_poly.entity_id
_entity_poly.type
_entity_poly.pdbx_seq_one_letter_code
_entity_poly.pdbx_strand_id
1 'polypeptide(L)' 'EPWENYPTGGQAFYGSSFIADHRGDLVSELGSEEGIVQASFDLDFLATHRAAWGFFRDRRTDLYGALAGPRPV' A
#
# COMPACT_ATOMS: atom_id res chain seq x y z
N GLU A 1 -11.32 -21.34 15.36
CA GLU A 1 -12.43 -22.27 15.65
C GLU A 1 -13.57 -21.49 16.30
N PRO A 2 -14.75 -21.35 15.67
CA PRO A 2 -15.87 -20.64 16.29
C PRO A 2 -16.68 -21.63 17.12
N TRP A 3 -16.43 -21.67 18.42
CA TRP A 3 -17.39 -22.25 19.36
C TRP A 3 -18.29 -21.17 19.92
N GLU A 4 -19.48 -21.61 20.33
CA GLU A 4 -20.52 -20.77 20.91
C GLU A 4 -19.95 -20.08 22.16
N ASN A 5 -19.97 -18.73 22.18
CA ASN A 5 -19.41 -17.81 23.20
C ASN A 5 -17.95 -17.33 23.03
N TYR A 6 -17.51 -16.98 21.82
CA TYR A 6 -16.27 -16.20 21.67
C TYR A 6 -16.44 -14.82 22.32
N PRO A 7 -15.59 -14.41 23.28
CA PRO A 7 -15.84 -13.23 24.14
C PRO A 7 -16.02 -11.90 23.41
N THR A 8 -15.64 -11.84 22.13
CA THR A 8 -15.71 -10.65 21.28
C THR A 8 -16.56 -10.83 20.02
N GLY A 9 -17.38 -11.88 19.92
CA GLY A 9 -18.28 -12.08 18.77
C GLY A 9 -17.58 -12.55 17.47
N GLY A 10 -16.37 -13.09 17.57
CA GLY A 10 -15.55 -13.52 16.43
C GLY A 10 -14.55 -12.45 15.98
N GLN A 11 -13.98 -12.63 14.79
CA GLN A 11 -13.04 -11.67 14.18
C GLN A 11 -13.82 -10.65 13.34
N ALA A 12 -13.71 -9.37 13.69
CA ALA A 12 -14.22 -8.28 12.88
C ALA A 12 -13.15 -7.81 11.89
N PHE A 13 -13.51 -7.70 10.61
CA PHE A 13 -12.63 -7.16 9.58
C PHE A 13 -12.76 -5.64 9.52
N TYR A 14 -11.62 -4.95 9.50
CA TYR A 14 -11.56 -3.48 9.56
C TYR A 14 -12.05 -2.78 8.28
N GLY A 15 -12.07 -3.50 7.15
CA GLY A 15 -12.28 -2.88 5.84
C GLY A 15 -11.16 -1.91 5.53
N SER A 16 -11.50 -0.67 5.19
CA SER A 16 -10.56 0.42 4.91
C SER A 16 -9.66 0.13 3.70
N SER A 17 -10.26 -0.49 2.68
CA SER A 17 -9.58 -0.62 1.39
C SER A 17 -9.46 0.77 0.78
N PHE A 18 -8.32 1.07 0.15
CA PHE A 18 -8.13 2.36 -0.49
C PHE A 18 -7.24 2.27 -1.72
N ILE A 19 -7.32 3.30 -2.54
CA ILE A 19 -6.47 3.54 -3.70
C ILE A 19 -5.80 4.88 -3.48
N ALA A 20 -4.47 4.89 -3.54
CA ALA A 20 -3.67 6.13 -3.50
C ALA A 20 -2.96 6.37 -4.84
N ASP A 21 -2.65 7.63 -5.13
CA ASP A 21 -1.88 8.01 -6.29
C ASP A 21 -0.35 7.85 -6.07
N HIS A 22 0.43 8.18 -7.10
CA HIS A 22 1.89 8.14 -7.09
C HIS A 22 2.58 9.09 -6.08
N ARG A 23 1.88 10.07 -5.52
CA ARG A 23 2.38 10.98 -4.47
C ARG A 23 1.99 10.50 -3.08
N GLY A 24 1.07 9.53 -3.01
CA GLY A 24 0.50 9.00 -1.77
C GLY A 24 -0.83 9.65 -1.39
N ASP A 25 -1.43 10.46 -2.26
CA ASP A 25 -2.73 11.09 -2.00
C ASP A 25 -3.85 10.04 -2.11
N LEU A 26 -4.84 10.11 -1.22
CA LEU A 26 -6.00 9.23 -1.24
C LEU A 26 -6.91 9.58 -2.44
N VAL A 27 -7.09 8.63 -3.35
CA VAL A 27 -7.91 8.78 -4.57
C VAL A 27 -9.32 8.22 -4.36
N SER A 28 -9.43 7.12 -3.63
CA SER A 28 -10.71 6.48 -3.34
C SER A 28 -10.58 5.50 -2.18
N GLU A 29 -11.66 5.27 -1.44
CA GLU A 29 -11.68 4.37 -0.28
C GLU A 29 -13.01 3.62 -0.16
N LEU A 30 -12.98 2.51 0.57
CA LEU A 30 -14.12 1.68 0.93
C LEU A 30 -14.01 1.32 2.40
N GLY A 31 -15.09 1.50 3.14
CA GLY A 31 -15.17 1.24 4.57
C GLY A 31 -15.24 -0.26 4.88
N SER A 32 -16.04 -0.62 5.88
CA SER A 32 -16.27 -2.02 6.27
C SER A 32 -17.44 -2.67 5.53
N GLU A 33 -18.17 -1.89 4.72
CA GLU A 33 -19.25 -2.36 3.86
C GLU A 33 -18.74 -3.20 2.68
N GLU A 34 -19.59 -4.12 2.23
CA GLU A 34 -19.34 -4.87 1.01
C GLU A 34 -19.49 -3.94 -0.21
N GLY A 35 -18.49 -3.91 -1.08
CA GLY A 35 -18.49 -3.03 -2.23
C GLY A 35 -17.24 -3.12 -3.08
N ILE A 36 -17.21 -2.27 -4.13
CA ILE A 36 -16.08 -2.13 -5.04
C ILE A 36 -15.70 -0.66 -5.10
N VAL A 37 -14.40 -0.41 -5.02
CA VAL A 37 -13.79 0.89 -5.27
C VAL A 37 -12.87 0.80 -6.48
N GLN A 38 -12.89 1.80 -7.37
CA GLN A 38 -12.13 1.80 -8.61
C GLN A 38 -11.56 3.18 -8.90
N ALA A 39 -10.35 3.23 -9.47
CA ALA A 39 -9.73 4.44 -10.00
C ALA A 39 -9.05 4.16 -11.34
N SER A 40 -8.82 5.21 -12.13
CA SER A 40 -8.06 5.16 -13.38
C SER A 40 -6.86 6.10 -13.30
N PHE A 41 -5.75 5.69 -13.89
CA PHE A 41 -4.50 6.45 -13.87
C PHE A 41 -3.94 6.62 -15.28
N ASP A 42 -3.46 7.82 -15.58
CA ASP A 42 -2.70 8.11 -16.80
C ASP A 42 -1.24 7.72 -16.59
N LEU A 43 -0.81 6.64 -17.26
CA LEU A 43 0.53 6.10 -17.09
C LEU A 43 1.62 6.99 -17.74
N ASP A 44 1.29 7.74 -18.78
CA ASP A 44 2.23 8.64 -19.47
C ASP A 44 2.52 9.86 -18.60
N PHE A 45 1.48 10.39 -17.94
CA PHE A 45 1.64 11.42 -16.91
C PHE A 45 2.51 10.93 -15.75
N LEU A 46 2.25 9.72 -15.23
CA LEU A 46 3.03 9.15 -14.13
C LEU A 46 4.50 8.94 -14.49
N ALA A 47 4.78 8.50 -15.72
CA ALA A 47 6.14 8.33 -16.21
C ALA A 47 6.90 9.66 -16.22
N THR A 48 6.26 10.73 -16.71
CA THR A 48 6.82 12.08 -16.73
C THR A 48 7.11 12.60 -15.32
N HIS A 49 6.15 12.42 -14.40
CA HIS A 49 6.31 12.88 -13.02
C HIS A 49 7.42 12.13 -12.28
N ARG A 50 7.55 10.81 -12.48
CA ARG A 50 8.65 10.01 -11.90
C ARG A 50 10.02 10.44 -12.42
N ALA A 51 10.13 10.81 -13.69
CA ALA A 51 11.38 11.30 -14.27
C ALA A 51 11.81 12.65 -13.67
N ALA A 52 10.84 13.50 -13.29
CA ALA A 52 11.11 14.77 -12.64
C ALA A 52 11.62 14.62 -11.19
N TRP A 53 11.28 13.51 -10.52
CA TRP A 53 11.67 13.26 -9.12
C TRP A 53 12.90 12.34 -9.04
N GLY A 54 14.03 12.90 -8.62
CA GLY A 54 15.32 12.23 -8.58
C GLY A 54 15.45 11.06 -7.61
N PHE A 55 14.40 10.64 -6.90
CA PHE A 55 14.47 9.62 -5.85
C PHE A 55 15.17 8.34 -6.28
N PHE A 56 14.86 7.80 -7.47
CA PHE A 56 15.52 6.59 -7.96
C PHE A 56 16.99 6.84 -8.35
N ARG A 57 17.28 8.00 -8.96
CA ARG A 57 18.63 8.42 -9.38
C ARG A 57 19.54 8.67 -8.16
N ASP A 58 18.99 9.20 -7.08
CA ASP A 58 19.72 9.65 -5.89
C ASP A 58 19.88 8.56 -4.81
N ARG A 59 19.46 7.31 -5.08
CA ARG A 59 19.63 6.21 -4.12
C ARG A 59 21.10 5.92 -3.87
N ARG A 60 21.47 5.85 -2.59
CA ARG A 60 22.77 5.35 -2.11
C ARG A 60 22.76 3.84 -2.00
N THR A 61 22.71 3.17 -3.14
CA THR A 61 22.60 1.69 -3.21
C THR A 61 23.78 0.99 -2.54
N ASP A 62 24.94 1.64 -2.45
CA ASP A 62 26.12 1.19 -1.69
C ASP A 62 25.83 0.94 -0.20
N LEU A 63 24.83 1.63 0.37
CA LEU A 63 24.47 1.52 1.79
C LEU A 63 23.36 0.51 2.07
N TYR A 64 22.82 -0.17 1.05
CA TYR A 64 21.60 -0.98 1.20
C TYR A 64 21.88 -2.41 1.68
N GLY A 65 23.14 -2.75 2.01
CA GLY A 65 23.53 -4.09 2.41
C GLY A 65 22.69 -4.67 3.56
N ALA A 66 22.32 -3.85 4.55
CA ALA A 66 21.48 -4.28 5.67
C ALA A 66 20.03 -4.60 5.27
N LEU A 67 19.53 -4.03 4.17
CA LEU A 67 18.16 -4.22 3.69
C LEU A 67 18.05 -5.32 2.62
N ALA A 68 19.09 -5.47 1.79
CA ALA A 68 19.11 -6.39 0.66
C ALA A 68 19.86 -7.71 0.96
N GLY A 69 20.58 -7.78 2.08
CA GLY A 69 21.26 -8.98 2.54
C GLY A 69 20.31 -10.02 3.13
N PRO A 70 20.77 -11.28 3.28
CA PRO A 70 20.01 -12.28 4.01
C PRO A 70 19.77 -11.84 5.46
N ARG A 71 18.68 -12.31 6.06
CA ARG A 71 18.40 -12.07 7.48
C ARG A 71 19.61 -12.53 8.32
N PRO A 72 20.16 -11.69 9.23
CA PRO A 72 21.24 -12.10 10.11
C PRO A 72 20.84 -13.33 10.94
N VAL A 73 21.75 -14.29 11.07
CA VAL A 73 21.65 -15.43 12.00
C VAL A 73 22.00 -15.01 13.41
#